data_AF-A0A1W9QL90-F1
#
_entry.id   AF-A0A1W9QL90-F1
#
_cell.length_a   1.000
_cell.length_b   1.000
_cell.length_c   1.000
_cell.angle_alpha   90.00
_cell.angle_beta   90.00
_cell.angle_gamma   90.00
#
_symmetry.space_group_name_H-M   'P 1'
#
loop_
_entity.id
_entity.type
_entity.pdbx_description
1 polymer ?
#
loop_
_entity_poly.entity_id
_entity_poly.type
_entity_poly.pdbx_seq_one_letter_code
_entity_poly.pdbx_strand_id
1 'polypeptide(L)'
;MKIKKDYILLLFLLVIIVFTIYFLISSSQPSASVVVNDYRPAYLSEPIPPLEELEVIINNPKFQEMKYTQSFFRPVLVEKKGRVNPFMPFVAKEEE
;
A
#
# COMPACT_ATOMS: atom_id res chain seq x y z
N MET A 1 -57.32 -9.36 -21.74
CA MET A 1 -56.41 -8.22 -21.42
C MET A 1 -55.08 -8.73 -20.83
N LYS A 2 -54.39 -9.65 -21.51
CA LYS A 2 -53.10 -10.24 -21.05
C LYS A 2 -51.88 -9.53 -21.65
N ILE A 3 -52.01 -9.12 -22.91
CA ILE A 3 -50.97 -8.45 -23.72
C ILE A 3 -50.30 -7.29 -22.97
N LYS A 4 -51.06 -6.42 -22.28
CA LYS A 4 -50.50 -5.28 -21.54
C LYS A 4 -49.56 -5.69 -20.40
N LYS A 5 -49.81 -6.82 -19.72
CA LYS A 5 -48.95 -7.34 -18.64
C LYS A 5 -47.66 -7.91 -19.21
N ASP A 6 -47.75 -8.60 -20.34
CA ASP A 6 -46.59 -9.20 -21.01
C ASP A 6 -45.64 -8.11 -21.55
N TYR A 7 -46.18 -6.99 -22.06
CA TYR A 7 -45.37 -5.81 -22.44
C TYR A 7 -44.66 -5.16 -21.25
N ILE A 8 -45.32 -5.06 -20.09
CA ILE A 8 -44.71 -4.50 -18.87
C ILE A 8 -43.58 -5.41 -18.39
N LEU A 9 -43.79 -6.74 -18.42
CA LEU A 9 -42.76 -7.71 -18.07
C LEU A 9 -41.54 -7.61 -19.00
N LEU A 10 -41.80 -7.48 -20.30
CA LEU A 10 -40.75 -7.38 -21.32
C LEU A 10 -39.97 -6.07 -21.20
N LEU A 11 -40.64 -4.95 -20.93
CA LEU A 11 -40.01 -3.66 -20.63
C LEU A 11 -39.12 -3.77 -19.38
N PHE A 12 -39.62 -4.37 -18.31
CA PHE A 12 -38.87 -4.55 -17.07
C PHE A 12 -37.62 -5.42 -17.27
N LEU A 13 -37.73 -6.51 -18.03
CA LEU A 13 -36.60 -7.36 -18.40
C LEU A 13 -35.54 -6.58 -19.20
N LEU A 14 -35.98 -5.75 -20.15
CA LEU A 14 -35.09 -4.93 -20.97
C LEU A 14 -34.31 -3.92 -20.12
N VAL A 15 -34.98 -3.27 -19.15
CA VAL A 15 -34.32 -2.34 -18.21
C VAL A 15 -33.25 -3.05 -17.38
N ILE A 16 -33.53 -4.25 -16.88
CA ILE A 16 -32.55 -5.04 -16.11
C ILE A 16 -31.34 -5.38 -16.97
N ILE A 17 -31.54 -5.83 -18.21
CA ILE A 17 -30.45 -6.20 -19.12
C ILE A 17 -29.57 -4.99 -19.43
N VAL A 18 -30.16 -3.82 -19.70
CA VAL A 18 -29.40 -2.59 -19.96
C VAL A 18 -28.62 -2.18 -18.72
N PHE A 19 -29.23 -2.26 -17.54
CA PHE A 19 -28.59 -1.93 -16.27
C PHE A 19 -27.40 -2.85 -15.96
N THR A 20 -27.54 -4.15 -16.16
CA THR A 20 -26.44 -5.11 -15.90
C THR A 20 -25.29 -4.93 -16.88
N ILE A 21 -25.56 -4.67 -18.17
CA ILE A 21 -24.52 -4.37 -19.16
C ILE A 21 -23.78 -3.08 -18.79
N TYR A 22 -24.51 -2.02 -18.42
CA TYR A 22 -23.92 -0.76 -17.98
C TYR A 22 -23.03 -0.98 -16.74
N PHE A 23 -23.55 -1.69 -15.73
CA PHE A 23 -22.80 -1.98 -14.52
C PHE A 23 -21.53 -2.79 -14.83
N LEU A 24 -21.63 -3.81 -15.68
CA LEU A 24 -20.49 -4.65 -16.06
C LEU A 24 -19.39 -3.83 -16.75
N ILE A 25 -19.75 -2.94 -17.69
CA ILE A 25 -18.81 -2.04 -18.38
C ILE A 25 -18.22 -1.02 -17.41
N SER A 26 -19.02 -0.48 -16.49
CA SER A 26 -18.53 0.50 -15.50
C SER A 26 -17.58 -0.15 -14.47
N SER A 27 -17.83 -1.41 -14.10
CA SER A 27 -17.02 -2.16 -13.15
C SER A 27 -15.73 -2.72 -13.76
N SER A 28 -15.65 -2.78 -15.10
CA SER A 28 -14.47 -3.25 -15.82
C SER A 28 -13.46 -2.15 -16.13
N GLN A 29 -13.65 -0.92 -15.62
CA GLN A 29 -12.53 0.02 -15.58
C GLN A 29 -11.39 -0.66 -14.81
N PRO A 30 -10.26 -0.95 -15.46
CA PRO A 30 -9.11 -1.48 -14.74
C PRO A 30 -8.76 -0.40 -13.73
N SER A 31 -8.88 -0.72 -12.44
CA SER A 31 -8.26 0.07 -11.40
C SER A 31 -6.83 0.31 -11.87
N ALA A 32 -6.53 1.55 -12.24
CA ALA A 32 -5.23 1.92 -12.77
C ALA A 32 -4.23 1.28 -11.82
N SER A 33 -3.48 0.30 -12.32
CA SER A 33 -2.48 -0.38 -11.53
C SER A 33 -1.52 0.72 -11.15
N VAL A 34 -1.66 1.24 -9.93
CA VAL A 34 -0.70 2.16 -9.36
C VAL A 34 0.58 1.37 -9.43
N VAL A 35 1.45 1.75 -10.37
CA VAL A 35 2.81 1.26 -10.42
C VAL A 35 3.42 1.83 -9.17
N VAL A 36 3.30 1.07 -8.08
CA VAL A 36 4.01 1.34 -6.85
C VAL A 36 5.46 1.20 -7.28
N ASN A 37 6.10 2.33 -7.54
CA ASN A 37 7.55 2.38 -7.63
C ASN A 37 8.02 1.89 -6.26
N ASP A 38 8.46 0.63 -6.23
CA ASP A 38 9.16 0.01 -5.12
C ASP A 38 10.43 0.86 -4.90
N TYR A 39 10.30 1.97 -4.18
CA TYR A 39 11.42 2.75 -3.68
C TYR A 39 12.08 1.90 -2.59
N ARG A 40 12.87 0.92 -3.02
CA ARG A 40 13.73 0.17 -2.12
C ARG A 40 14.87 1.11 -1.73
N PRO A 41 15.12 1.29 -0.43
CA PRO A 41 16.29 2.01 0.00
C PRO A 41 17.53 1.36 -0.62
N ALA A 42 18.42 2.17 -1.20
CA ALA A 42 19.62 1.69 -1.89
C ALA A 42 20.50 0.78 -1.01
N TYR A 43 20.47 0.98 0.32
CA TYR A 43 21.22 0.17 1.28
C TYR A 43 20.70 -1.28 1.41
N LEU A 44 19.47 -1.60 0.99
CA LEU A 44 18.96 -2.98 0.98
C LEU A 44 19.43 -3.77 -0.25
N SER A 45 19.90 -3.06 -1.28
CA SER A 45 20.50 -3.65 -2.49
C SER A 45 22.03 -3.76 -2.40
N GLU A 46 22.64 -3.16 -1.40
CA GLU A 46 24.08 -3.26 -1.16
C GLU A 46 24.41 -4.55 -0.40
N PRO A 47 25.53 -5.22 -0.72
CA PRO A 47 26.00 -6.36 0.05
C PRO A 47 26.34 -5.92 1.47
N ILE A 48 26.08 -6.80 2.44
CA ILE A 48 26.48 -6.57 3.83
C ILE A 48 28.02 -6.48 3.85
N PRO A 49 28.61 -5.39 4.37
CA PRO A 49 30.06 -5.26 4.42
C PRO A 49 30.68 -6.33 5.31
N PRO A 50 31.92 -6.78 5.01
CA PRO A 50 32.63 -7.75 5.81
C PRO A 50 32.95 -7.21 7.22
N LEU A 51 33.18 -8.12 8.16
CA LEU A 51 33.34 -7.79 9.58
C LEU A 51 34.55 -6.87 9.82
N GLU A 52 35.63 -7.09 9.08
CA GLU A 52 36.87 -6.34 9.20
C GLU A 52 36.67 -4.86 8.85
N GLU A 53 35.84 -4.57 7.85
CA GLU A 53 35.51 -3.19 7.47
C GLU A 53 34.65 -2.49 8.53
N LEU A 54 33.74 -3.24 9.16
CA LEU A 54 32.92 -2.72 10.27
C LEU A 54 33.76 -2.40 11.51
N GLU A 55 34.74 -3.23 11.85
CA GLU A 55 35.64 -2.99 12.98
C GLU A 55 36.46 -1.71 12.79
N VAL A 56 36.91 -1.41 11.58
CA VAL A 56 37.62 -0.16 11.27
C VAL A 56 36.73 1.06 11.51
N ILE A 57 35.46 0.99 11.14
CA ILE A 57 34.51 2.09 11.31
C ILE A 57 34.14 2.27 12.79
N ILE A 58 33.85 1.18 13.51
CA ILE A 58 33.46 1.22 14.94
C ILE A 58 34.61 1.75 15.82
N ASN A 59 35.86 1.41 15.47
CA ASN A 59 37.03 1.88 16.19
C ASN A 59 37.47 3.31 15.79
N ASN A 60 36.80 3.94 14.81
CA ASN A 60 37.11 5.30 14.41
C ASN A 60 36.70 6.28 15.54
N PRO A 61 37.62 7.11 16.07
CA PRO A 61 37.30 8.04 17.15
C PRO A 61 36.20 9.03 16.76
N LYS A 62 36.15 9.45 15.49
CA LYS A 62 35.09 10.32 14.99
C LYS A 62 33.72 9.65 15.01
N PHE A 63 33.67 8.33 14.77
CA PHE A 63 32.44 7.55 14.84
C PHE A 63 31.96 7.40 16.29
N GLN A 64 32.88 7.20 17.23
CA GLN A 64 32.57 7.11 18.66
C GLN A 64 32.08 8.44 19.25
N GLU A 65 32.54 9.56 18.71
CA GLU A 65 32.09 10.91 19.09
C GLU A 65 30.75 11.30 18.46
N MET A 66 30.23 10.53 17.47
CA MET A 66 28.95 10.83 16.85
C MET A 66 27.82 10.69 17.86
N LYS A 67 27.10 11.78 18.07
CA LYS A 67 25.84 11.79 18.80
C LYS A 67 24.70 11.64 17.80
N TYR A 68 23.89 10.62 17.99
CA TYR A 68 22.65 10.45 17.24
C TYR A 68 21.69 11.61 17.57
N THR A 69 21.53 12.53 16.63
CA THR A 69 20.67 13.71 16.76
C THR A 69 19.20 13.40 16.50
N GLN A 70 18.90 12.27 15.85
CA GLN A 70 17.56 11.81 15.54
C GLN A 70 17.41 10.36 16.01
N SER A 71 16.32 10.08 16.73
CA SER A 71 15.94 8.71 17.04
C SER A 71 15.49 8.05 15.73
N PHE A 72 16.33 7.18 15.16
CA PHE A 72 15.97 6.38 13.98
C PHE A 72 14.72 5.52 14.20
N PHE A 73 14.36 5.30 15.46
CA PHE A 73 13.11 4.70 15.86
C PHE A 73 12.19 5.79 16.41
N ARG A 74 11.24 6.24 15.60
CA ARG A 74 10.00 6.82 16.16
C ARG A 74 9.14 5.63 16.57
N PRO A 75 8.92 5.38 17.87
CA PRO A 75 8.00 4.33 18.27
C PRO A 75 6.61 4.69 17.72
N VAL A 76 6.10 3.88 16.79
CA VAL A 76 4.71 4.00 16.36
C VAL A 76 3.87 3.57 17.55
N LEU A 77 3.21 4.53 18.20
CA LEU A 77 2.22 4.25 19.23
C LEU A 77 1.01 3.60 18.56
N VAL A 78 1.00 2.26 18.54
CA VAL A 78 -0.17 1.49 18.08
C VAL A 78 -1.27 1.58 19.12
N GLU A 79 -2.39 2.19 18.75
CA GLU A 79 -3.59 2.31 19.60
C GLU A 79 -4.25 0.96 19.92
N LYS A 80 -3.97 -0.08 19.13
CA LYS A 80 -4.54 -1.42 19.33
C LYS A 80 -3.50 -2.37 19.93
N LYS A 81 -3.89 -3.07 21.00
CA LYS A 81 -3.12 -4.18 21.59
C LYS A 81 -2.92 -5.29 20.53
N GLY A 82 -1.73 -5.35 19.97
CA GLY A 82 -1.26 -6.40 19.06
C GLY A 82 0.20 -6.14 18.71
N ARG A 83 0.96 -7.19 18.38
CA ARG A 83 2.32 -7.01 17.86
C ARG A 83 2.23 -6.31 16.51
N VAL A 84 2.86 -5.14 16.39
CA VAL A 84 3.00 -4.43 15.12
C VAL A 84 3.68 -5.37 14.12
N ASN A 85 3.08 -5.55 12.94
CA ASN A 85 3.76 -6.25 11.86
C ASN A 85 4.99 -5.44 11.45
N PRO A 86 6.23 -5.92 11.69
CA PRO A 86 7.43 -5.16 11.37
C PRO A 86 7.65 -5.01 9.86
N PHE A 87 6.86 -5.71 9.04
CA PHE A 87 6.89 -5.65 7.58
C PHE A 87 5.77 -4.79 6.99
N MET A 88 4.98 -4.08 7.80
CA MET A 88 3.97 -3.16 7.27
C MET A 88 4.68 -1.91 6.70
N PRO A 89 4.47 -1.56 5.42
CA PRO A 89 5.07 -0.35 4.85
C PRO A 89 4.62 0.89 5.62
N PHE A 90 5.50 1.87 5.76
CA PHE A 90 5.19 3.13 6.43
C PHE A 90 4.14 3.89 5.61
N VAL A 91 2.88 3.74 6.00
CA VAL A 91 1.80 4.56 5.46
C VAL A 91 1.97 5.93 6.09
N ALA A 92 2.51 6.89 5.34
CA ALA A 92 2.42 8.29 5.72
C ALA A 92 0.92 8.61 5.79
N LYS A 93 0.39 8.85 6.99
CA LYS A 93 -0.92 9.50 7.12
C LYS A 93 -0.75 10.88 6.53
N GLU A 94 -1.40 11.14 5.40
CA GLU A 94 -1.70 12.50 4.98
C GLU A 94 -2.62 13.07 6.06
N GLU A 95 -2.12 14.05 6.81
CA GLU A 95 -2.93 14.87 7.69
C GLU A 95 -3.72 15.84 6.80
N GLU A 96 -5.05 15.70 6.79
CA GLU A 96 -6.00 16.67 6.22
C GLU A 96 -6.00 17.99 7.01
#